data_AF-A0A7C4UCU1-F1
#
_entry.id   AF-A0A7C4UCU1-F1
#
_cell.length_a   1.000
_cell.length_b   1.000
_cell.length_c   1.000
_cell.angle_alpha   90.00
_cell.angle_beta   90.00
_cell.angle_gamma   90.00
#
_symmetry.space_group_name_H-M   'P 1'
#
loop_
_entity.id
_entity.type
_entity.pdbx_description
1 polymer ?
#
loop_
_entity_poly.entity_id
_entity_poly.type
_entity_poly.pdbx_seq_one_letter_code
_entity_poly.pdbx_strand_id
1 'polypeptide(L)'
;MDVSILERIGDGFTAFSETCVNFLGRLFGSSNERLVKGLGLIRSRNPEQPNQVIQGSLLDQVNRLEPQMQALSDAELRELSDKFRARLKDGETLDDILPEAFAACREAGKRTKNMRHFDVQIIGGIVLHRGNIAEMVTGEGKTLVATLPAYLNALEGK
;
A
#
# COMPACT_ATOMS: atom_id res chain seq x y z
N MET A 1 27.30 -3.74 -48.04
CA MET A 1 25.97 -3.89 -47.42
C MET A 1 25.56 -2.53 -46.91
N ASP A 2 24.40 -2.06 -47.35
CA ASP A 2 23.95 -0.68 -47.16
C ASP A 2 23.47 -0.49 -45.71
N VAL A 3 24.08 0.45 -44.98
CA VAL A 3 23.82 0.70 -43.56
C VAL A 3 22.34 1.05 -43.34
N SER A 4 21.69 1.66 -44.34
CA SER A 4 20.27 2.05 -44.27
C SER A 4 19.28 0.88 -44.23
N ILE A 5 19.66 -0.30 -44.73
CA ILE A 5 18.79 -1.50 -44.67
C ILE A 5 18.81 -2.07 -43.26
N LEU A 6 19.97 -2.08 -42.60
CA LEU A 6 20.11 -2.54 -41.23
C LEU A 6 19.41 -1.59 -40.25
N GLU A 7 19.48 -0.27 -40.47
CA GLU A 7 18.72 0.72 -39.68
C GLU A 7 17.21 0.51 -39.82
N ARG A 8 16.69 0.36 -41.04
CA ARG A 8 15.25 0.11 -41.27
C ARG A 8 14.75 -1.19 -40.63
N ILE A 9 15.57 -2.24 -40.62
CA ILE A 9 15.24 -3.50 -39.93
C ILE A 9 15.24 -3.29 -38.42
N GLY A 10 16.21 -2.54 -37.88
CA GLY A 10 16.27 -2.19 -36.46
C GLY A 10 15.08 -1.37 -35.99
N ASP A 11 14.67 -0.37 -36.77
CA ASP A 11 13.50 0.46 -36.49
C ASP A 11 12.21 -0.37 -36.53
N GLY A 12 12.07 -1.26 -37.52
CA GLY A 12 10.94 -2.18 -37.63
C GLY A 12 10.83 -3.14 -36.45
N PHE A 13 11.96 -3.68 -35.98
CA PHE A 13 12.01 -4.53 -34.80
C PHE A 13 11.65 -3.78 -33.51
N THR A 14 12.13 -2.53 -33.38
CA THR A 14 11.80 -1.67 -32.24
C THR A 14 10.32 -1.35 -32.19
N ALA A 15 9.73 -0.94 -33.31
CA ALA A 15 8.30 -0.66 -33.42
C ALA A 15 7.43 -1.90 -33.13
N PHE A 16 7.86 -3.08 -33.59
CA PHE A 16 7.20 -4.34 -33.27
C PHE A 16 7.27 -4.66 -31.78
N SER A 17 8.45 -4.52 -31.16
CA SER A 17 8.66 -4.73 -29.72
C SER A 17 7.77 -3.80 -28.88
N GLU A 18 7.73 -2.51 -29.19
CA GLU A 18 6.86 -1.55 -28.51
C GLU A 18 5.37 -1.91 -28.65
N THR A 19 4.97 -2.38 -29.84
CA THR A 19 3.59 -2.84 -30.08
C THR A 19 3.26 -4.03 -29.19
N CYS A 20 4.16 -5.01 -29.09
CA CYS A 20 4.00 -6.16 -28.20
C CYS A 20 3.92 -5.75 -26.73
N VAL A 21 4.81 -4.86 -26.26
CA VAL A 21 4.81 -4.37 -24.87
C VAL A 21 3.51 -3.62 -24.55
N ASN A 22 3.06 -2.74 -25.44
CA ASN A 22 1.80 -2.01 -25.27
C ASN A 22 0.58 -2.94 -25.26
N PHE A 23 0.58 -3.96 -26.12
CA PHE A 23 -0.47 -4.98 -26.15
C PHE A 23 -0.50 -5.80 -24.85
N LEU A 24 0.66 -6.26 -24.38
CA LEU A 24 0.77 -6.98 -23.11
C LEU A 24 0.38 -6.10 -21.91
N GLY A 25 0.76 -4.82 -21.91
CA GLY A 25 0.36 -3.85 -20.89
C GLY A 25 -1.16 -3.63 -20.86
N ARG A 26 -1.82 -3.61 -22.02
CA ARG A 26 -3.29 -3.53 -22.11
C ARG A 26 -3.98 -4.80 -21.63
N LEU A 27 -3.40 -5.98 -21.88
CA LEU A 27 -3.98 -7.26 -21.47
C LEU A 27 -3.78 -7.57 -19.99
N PHE A 28 -2.59 -7.27 -19.43
CA PHE A 28 -2.20 -7.72 -18.10
C PHE A 28 -2.06 -6.59 -17.07
N GLY A 29 -2.14 -5.32 -17.50
CA GLY A 29 -1.84 -4.17 -16.66
C GLY A 29 -0.34 -4.03 -16.36
N SER A 30 0.02 -2.99 -15.63
CA SER A 30 1.40 -2.84 -15.12
C SER A 30 1.64 -3.69 -13.88
N SER A 31 2.90 -4.03 -13.58
CA SER A 31 3.26 -4.72 -12.33
C SER A 31 2.80 -3.95 -11.09
N ASN A 32 2.90 -2.62 -11.12
CA ASN A 32 2.48 -1.75 -10.02
C ASN A 32 0.96 -1.76 -9.85
N GLU A 33 0.20 -1.74 -10.95
CA GLU A 33 -1.25 -1.85 -10.92
C GLU A 33 -1.70 -3.19 -10.30
N ARG A 34 -1.05 -4.29 -10.69
CA ARG A 34 -1.33 -5.61 -10.10
C ARG A 34 -0.98 -5.65 -8.61
N LEU A 35 0.13 -5.06 -8.20
CA LEU A 35 0.52 -4.99 -6.78
C LEU A 35 -0.50 -4.20 -5.96
N VAL A 36 -0.88 -3.00 -6.41
CA VAL A 36 -1.86 -2.14 -5.71
C VAL A 36 -3.23 -2.81 -5.66
N LYS A 37 -3.64 -3.45 -6.75
CA LYS A 37 -4.88 -4.25 -6.79
C LYS A 37 -4.80 -5.46 -5.85
N GLY A 38 -3.68 -6.16 -5.80
CA GLY A 38 -3.47 -7.30 -4.89
C GLY A 38 -3.48 -6.90 -3.41
N LEU A 39 -3.03 -5.69 -3.08
CA LEU A 39 -3.18 -5.10 -1.74
C LEU A 39 -4.62 -4.65 -1.44
N GLY A 40 -5.46 -4.52 -2.47
CA GLY A 40 -6.90 -4.35 -2.34
C GLY A 40 -7.46 -3.04 -2.80
N LEU A 41 -6.68 -2.19 -3.47
CA LEU A 41 -7.16 -0.90 -3.97
C LEU A 41 -7.30 -0.91 -5.48
N ILE A 42 -8.50 -0.59 -5.97
CA ILE A 42 -8.74 -0.30 -7.39
C ILE A 42 -8.93 1.21 -7.51
N ARG A 43 -7.98 1.88 -8.18
CA ARG A 43 -8.07 3.32 -8.42
C ARG A 43 -9.19 3.61 -9.42
N SER A 44 -10.04 4.58 -9.08
CA SER A 44 -11.04 5.08 -10.02
C SER A 44 -10.34 5.83 -11.16
N ARG A 45 -10.84 5.67 -12.39
CA ARG A 45 -10.41 6.47 -13.55
C ARG A 45 -11.13 7.82 -13.61
N ASN A 46 -12.27 7.94 -12.93
CA ASN A 46 -13.02 9.18 -12.81
C ASN A 46 -12.69 9.82 -11.44
N PRO A 47 -12.10 11.03 -11.40
CA PRO A 47 -11.80 11.72 -10.16
C PRO A 47 -13.01 11.95 -9.23
N GLU A 48 -14.22 11.98 -9.78
CA GLU A 48 -15.46 12.16 -9.00
C GLU A 48 -15.96 10.87 -8.35
N GLN A 49 -15.44 9.71 -8.76
CA GLN A 49 -15.83 8.42 -8.18
C GLN A 49 -14.78 7.96 -7.17
N PRO A 50 -15.22 7.41 -6.01
CA PRO A 50 -14.30 6.90 -5.01
C PRO A 50 -13.54 5.68 -5.54
N ASN A 51 -12.33 5.49 -5.01
CA ASN A 51 -11.60 4.24 -5.20
C ASN A 51 -12.40 3.07 -4.60
N GLN A 52 -12.22 1.88 -5.17
CA GLN A 52 -12.88 0.68 -4.68
C GLN A 52 -11.92 -0.16 -3.87
N VAL A 53 -12.43 -0.74 -2.78
CA VAL A 53 -11.70 -1.68 -1.93
C VAL A 53 -12.15 -3.10 -2.24
N ILE A 54 -11.19 -3.99 -2.50
CA ILE A 54 -11.46 -5.40 -2.78
C ILE A 54 -11.75 -6.12 -1.46
N GLN A 55 -12.90 -6.77 -1.37
CA GLN A 55 -13.29 -7.51 -0.18
C GLN A 55 -12.28 -8.63 0.16
N GLY A 56 -11.93 -8.77 1.44
CA GLY A 56 -10.99 -9.76 1.96
C GLY A 56 -9.51 -9.40 1.76
N SER A 57 -9.22 -8.31 1.06
CA SER A 57 -7.86 -7.81 0.87
C SER A 57 -7.25 -7.30 2.18
N LEU A 58 -5.93 -7.11 2.18
CA LEU A 58 -5.21 -6.55 3.33
C LEU A 58 -5.72 -5.15 3.69
N LEU A 59 -6.03 -4.31 2.69
CA LEU A 59 -6.66 -3.01 2.90
C LEU A 59 -8.06 -3.14 3.52
N ASP A 60 -8.88 -4.08 3.04
CA ASP A 60 -10.22 -4.32 3.60
C ASP A 60 -10.14 -4.78 5.06
N GLN A 61 -9.18 -5.64 5.40
CA GLN A 61 -8.94 -6.07 6.78
C GLN A 61 -8.63 -4.87 7.70
N VAL A 62 -7.72 -3.98 7.29
CA VAL A 62 -7.43 -2.73 8.01
C VAL A 62 -8.71 -1.88 8.17
N ASN A 63 -9.48 -1.71 7.10
CA ASN A 63 -10.70 -0.89 7.11
C ASN A 63 -11.77 -1.46 8.04
N ARG A 64 -11.96 -2.78 8.08
CA ARG A 64 -12.94 -3.45 8.95
C ARG A 64 -12.61 -3.38 10.42
N LEU A 65 -11.35 -3.17 10.78
CA LEU A 65 -10.92 -3.02 12.17
C LEU A 65 -11.19 -1.60 12.72
N GLU A 66 -11.47 -0.62 11.86
CA GLU A 66 -11.67 0.77 12.28
C GLU A 66 -12.77 0.95 13.34
N PRO A 67 -13.98 0.34 13.25
CA PRO A 67 -14.99 0.43 14.30
C PRO A 67 -14.52 -0.14 15.64
N GLN A 68 -13.70 -1.20 15.62
CA GLN A 68 -13.14 -1.80 16.83
C GLN A 68 -12.14 -0.85 17.48
N MET A 69 -11.25 -0.23 16.69
CA MET A 69 -10.28 0.76 17.19
C MET A 69 -10.96 2.00 17.75
N GLN A 70 -12.03 2.47 17.10
CA GLN A 70 -12.84 3.62 17.57
C GLN A 70 -13.53 3.35 18.91
N ALA A 71 -13.91 2.09 19.18
CA ALA A 71 -14.55 1.72 20.43
C ALA A 71 -13.59 1.68 21.64
N LEU A 72 -12.28 1.60 21.40
CA LEU A 72 -11.26 1.58 22.45
C LEU A 72 -11.06 2.97 23.06
N SER A 73 -10.83 3.05 24.36
CA SER A 73 -10.28 4.23 25.02
C SER A 73 -8.81 4.46 24.61
N ASP A 74 -8.27 5.65 24.91
CA ASP A 74 -6.87 5.97 24.62
C ASP A 74 -5.89 5.04 25.35
N ALA A 75 -6.26 4.59 26.56
CA ALA A 75 -5.48 3.63 27.33
C ALA A 75 -5.49 2.25 26.65
N GLU A 76 -6.67 1.74 26.28
CA GLU A 76 -6.79 0.43 25.61
C GLU A 76 -6.12 0.42 24.24
N LEU A 77 -6.22 1.51 23.47
CA LEU A 77 -5.54 1.65 22.19
C LEU A 77 -4.02 1.64 22.35
N ARG A 78 -3.51 2.26 23.43
CA ARG A 78 -2.08 2.26 23.76
C ARG A 78 -1.59 0.86 24.15
N GLU A 79 -2.37 0.14 24.96
CA GLU A 79 -2.07 -1.24 25.41
C GLU A 79 -2.00 -2.26 24.26
N LEU A 80 -2.63 -2.00 23.12
CA LEU A 80 -2.46 -2.86 21.92
C LEU A 80 -1.00 -3.05 21.55
N SER A 81 -0.16 -2.03 21.74
CA SER A 81 1.27 -2.14 21.43
C SER A 81 1.96 -3.23 22.26
N ASP A 82 1.59 -3.39 23.52
CA ASP A 82 2.15 -4.44 24.38
C ASP A 82 1.63 -5.82 23.97
N LYS A 83 0.36 -5.92 23.56
CA LYS A 83 -0.23 -7.14 23.02
C LYS A 83 0.45 -7.57 21.72
N PHE A 84 0.73 -6.64 20.81
CA PHE A 84 1.44 -6.94 19.57
C PHE A 84 2.88 -7.41 19.83
N ARG A 85 3.61 -6.74 20.73
CA ARG A 85 4.95 -7.20 21.15
C ARG A 85 4.93 -8.60 21.75
N ALA A 86 3.90 -8.95 22.52
CA ALA A 86 3.73 -10.30 23.05
C ALA A 86 3.50 -11.32 21.92
N ARG A 87 2.57 -11.05 20.99
CA ARG A 87 2.32 -11.88 19.80
C ARG A 87 3.57 -12.13 18.96
N LEU A 88 4.39 -11.09 18.75
CA LEU A 88 5.67 -11.22 18.03
C LEU A 88 6.67 -12.12 18.78
N LYS A 89 6.71 -12.05 20.11
CA LYS A 89 7.54 -12.95 20.93
C LYS A 89 7.05 -14.40 20.88
N ASP A 90 5.74 -14.59 20.74
CA ASP A 90 5.09 -15.90 20.62
C ASP A 90 5.21 -16.51 19.21
N GLY A 91 5.82 -15.77 18.26
CA GLY A 91 6.21 -16.28 16.94
C GLY A 91 5.40 -15.75 15.77
N GLU A 92 4.43 -14.85 16.00
CA GLU A 92 3.79 -14.13 14.90
C GLU A 92 4.78 -13.19 14.21
N THR A 93 4.55 -12.96 12.92
CA THR A 93 5.37 -12.05 12.10
C THR A 93 4.78 -10.64 12.09
N LEU A 94 5.56 -9.66 11.62
CA LEU A 94 5.05 -8.30 11.39
C LEU A 94 3.90 -8.27 10.38
N ASP A 95 3.91 -9.14 9.37
CA ASP A 95 2.84 -9.24 8.38
C ASP A 95 1.54 -9.79 9.01
N ASP A 96 1.64 -10.68 10.00
CA ASP A 96 0.47 -11.24 10.69
C ASP A 96 -0.27 -10.19 11.53
N ILE A 97 0.47 -9.29 12.19
CA ILE A 97 -0.10 -8.21 13.02
C ILE A 97 -0.34 -6.90 12.25
N LEU A 98 0.07 -6.83 10.98
CA LEU A 98 0.01 -5.60 10.17
C LEU A 98 -1.40 -4.99 10.15
N PRO A 99 -2.49 -5.74 9.90
CA PRO A 99 -3.83 -5.15 9.81
C PRO A 99 -4.21 -4.40 11.08
N GLU A 100 -4.05 -5.02 12.24
CA GLU A 100 -4.38 -4.45 13.55
C GLU A 100 -3.46 -3.29 13.91
N ALA A 101 -2.15 -3.42 13.67
CA ALA A 101 -1.19 -2.36 13.95
C ALA A 101 -1.45 -1.11 13.09
N PHE A 102 -1.76 -1.28 11.81
CA PHE A 102 -2.09 -0.16 10.92
C PHE A 102 -3.43 0.48 11.29
N ALA A 103 -4.44 -0.31 11.66
CA ALA A 103 -5.72 0.21 12.13
C ALA A 103 -5.56 1.02 13.43
N ALA A 104 -4.76 0.52 14.38
CA ALA A 104 -4.46 1.23 15.63
C ALA A 104 -3.69 2.54 15.37
N CYS A 105 -2.70 2.52 14.47
CA CYS A 105 -1.95 3.72 14.08
C CYS A 105 -2.84 4.76 13.39
N ARG A 106 -3.76 4.32 12.51
CA ARG A 106 -4.75 5.19 11.87
C ARG A 106 -5.64 5.89 12.92
N GLU A 107 -6.15 5.14 13.89
CA GLU A 107 -7.00 5.70 14.94
C GLU A 107 -6.22 6.67 15.84
N ALA A 108 -4.97 6.36 16.18
CA ALA A 108 -4.09 7.26 16.90
C ALA A 108 -3.84 8.57 16.12
N GLY A 109 -3.64 8.50 14.81
CA GLY A 109 -3.52 9.67 13.93
C GLY A 109 -4.79 10.53 13.93
N LYS A 110 -5.97 9.87 13.85
CA LYS A 110 -7.27 10.53 13.93
C LYS A 110 -7.43 11.29 15.25
N ARG A 111 -7.12 10.66 16.39
CA ARG A 111 -7.27 11.28 17.72
C ARG A 111 -6.28 12.40 18.00
N THR A 112 -5.01 12.21 17.63
CA THR A 112 -3.92 13.11 18.06
C THR A 112 -3.60 14.21 17.06
N LYS A 113 -3.91 14.00 15.78
CA LYS A 113 -3.63 14.94 14.68
C LYS A 113 -4.86 15.36 13.91
N ASN A 114 -6.05 14.84 14.26
CA ASN A 114 -7.27 15.03 13.48
C ASN A 114 -7.11 14.61 12.01
N MET A 115 -6.27 13.59 11.76
CA MET A 115 -5.94 13.09 10.43
C MET A 115 -6.14 11.58 10.38
N ARG A 116 -7.19 11.14 9.69
CA ARG A 116 -7.44 9.73 9.41
C ARG A 116 -6.69 9.33 8.14
N HIS A 117 -5.87 8.28 8.18
CA HIS A 117 -5.22 7.78 6.97
C HIS A 117 -6.22 7.30 5.91
N PHE A 118 -6.13 7.83 4.70
CA PHE A 118 -6.88 7.35 3.53
C PHE A 118 -6.39 5.97 3.07
N ASP A 119 -7.20 5.31 2.25
CA ASP A 119 -6.88 3.98 1.74
C ASP A 119 -5.59 3.96 0.91
N VAL A 120 -5.36 5.00 0.09
CA VAL A 120 -4.09 5.18 -0.65
C VAL A 120 -2.88 5.31 0.28
N GLN A 121 -3.08 5.88 1.47
CA GLN A 121 -2.02 6.04 2.48
C GLN A 121 -1.71 4.73 3.19
N ILE A 122 -2.73 3.90 3.46
CA ILE A 122 -2.54 2.52 3.95
C ILE A 122 -1.73 1.69 2.94
N ILE A 123 -2.11 1.74 1.66
CA ILE A 123 -1.36 1.08 0.59
C ILE A 123 0.10 1.56 0.56
N GLY A 124 0.32 2.88 0.62
CA GLY A 124 1.66 3.45 0.69
C GLY A 124 2.46 2.92 1.88
N GLY A 125 1.84 2.82 3.07
CA GLY A 125 2.47 2.27 4.26
C GLY A 125 2.87 0.80 4.10
N ILE A 126 2.00 -0.03 3.49
CA ILE A 126 2.30 -1.45 3.22
C ILE A 126 3.45 -1.58 2.22
N VAL A 127 3.45 -0.76 1.15
CA VAL A 127 4.53 -0.73 0.16
C VAL A 127 5.88 -0.42 0.81
N LEU A 128 5.91 0.59 1.70
CA LEU A 128 7.11 0.96 2.45
C LEU A 128 7.55 -0.14 3.42
N HIS A 129 6.63 -0.76 4.15
CA HIS A 129 6.94 -1.89 5.05
C HIS A 129 7.60 -3.04 4.29
N ARG A 130 7.14 -3.33 3.07
CA ARG A 130 7.70 -4.37 2.18
C ARG A 130 9.03 -3.98 1.51
N GLY A 131 9.68 -2.89 1.93
CA GLY A 131 10.97 -2.45 1.41
C GLY A 131 10.93 -1.83 0.01
N ASN A 132 9.75 -1.46 -0.49
CA ASN A 132 9.58 -0.83 -1.80
C ASN A 132 9.47 0.69 -1.68
N ILE A 133 9.62 1.40 -2.81
CA ILE A 133 9.41 2.85 -2.89
C ILE A 133 7.93 3.13 -3.15
N ALA A 134 7.27 3.84 -2.22
CA ALA A 134 5.90 4.31 -2.40
C ALA A 134 5.89 5.67 -3.11
N GLU A 135 5.68 5.66 -4.43
CA GLU A 135 5.51 6.90 -5.20
C GLU A 135 4.14 7.54 -4.92
N MET A 136 4.16 8.75 -4.36
CA MET A 136 2.96 9.52 -3.99
C MET A 136 3.16 10.99 -4.34
N VAL A 137 2.14 11.62 -4.94
CA VAL A 137 2.20 13.04 -5.31
C VAL A 137 2.26 13.95 -4.08
N THR A 138 2.68 15.20 -4.25
CA THR A 138 2.72 16.19 -3.16
C THR A 138 1.30 16.48 -2.67
N GLY A 139 1.12 16.60 -1.36
CA GLY A 139 -0.20 16.76 -0.73
C GLY A 139 -0.85 15.46 -0.25
N GLU A 140 -0.40 14.28 -0.71
CA GLU A 140 -0.93 12.96 -0.30
C GLU A 140 -0.59 12.56 1.15
N GLY A 141 0.03 13.44 1.94
CA GLY A 141 0.36 13.17 3.34
C GLY A 141 1.48 12.14 3.56
N LYS A 142 2.54 12.15 2.73
CA LYS A 142 3.71 11.25 2.83
C LYS A 142 4.28 11.12 4.26
N THR A 143 4.34 12.22 5.01
CA THR A 143 4.81 12.22 6.41
C THR A 143 3.90 11.39 7.32
N LEU A 144 2.59 11.50 7.13
CA LEU A 144 1.60 10.71 7.88
C LEU A 144 1.65 9.24 7.44
N VAL A 145 1.87 8.94 6.17
CA VAL A 145 2.04 7.58 5.66
C VAL A 145 3.20 6.87 6.35
N ALA A 146 4.33 7.55 6.54
CA ALA A 146 5.52 6.98 7.16
C ALA A 146 5.30 6.50 8.61
N THR A 147 4.29 7.02 9.32
CA THR A 147 4.00 6.59 10.70
C THR A 147 3.51 5.14 10.76
N LEU A 148 2.83 4.65 9.71
CA LEU A 148 2.29 3.29 9.66
C LEU A 148 3.40 2.22 9.69
N PRO A 149 4.34 2.16 8.71
CA PRO A 149 5.42 1.19 8.74
C PRO A 149 6.40 1.48 9.87
N ALA A 150 6.62 2.75 10.24
CA ALA A 150 7.50 3.06 11.37
C ALA A 150 6.97 2.47 12.67
N TYR A 151 5.67 2.62 12.95
CA TYR A 151 5.03 2.02 14.11
C TYR A 151 5.12 0.49 14.08
N LEU A 152 4.70 -0.14 12.98
CA LEU A 152 4.71 -1.59 12.84
C LEU A 152 6.11 -2.18 13.06
N ASN A 153 7.11 -1.71 12.33
CA ASN A 153 8.47 -2.25 12.42
C ASN A 153 9.11 -1.98 13.80
N ALA A 154 8.79 -0.85 14.44
CA ALA A 154 9.27 -0.55 15.79
C ALA A 154 8.73 -1.51 16.87
N LEU A 155 7.64 -2.24 16.61
CA LEU A 155 7.13 -3.25 17.54
C LEU A 155 8.08 -4.45 17.69
N GLU A 156 8.94 -4.71 16.70
CA GLU A 156 9.98 -5.74 16.80
C GLU A 156 11.11 -5.33 17.77
N GLY A 157 11.24 -4.04 18.08
CA GLY A 157 12.23 -3.51 19.03
C GLY A 157 13.66 -3.47 18.51
N LYS A 158 13.83 -3.32 17.19
CA LYS A 158 15.12 -3.21 16.50
C LYS A 158 15.36 -1.80 15.93
#